data_AF-A0A963UH96-F1
#
_entry.id   AF-A0A963UH96-F1
#
_cell.length_a   1.000
_cell.length_b   1.000
_cell.length_c   1.000
_cell.angle_alpha   90.00
_cell.angle_beta   90.00
_cell.angle_gamma   90.00
#
_symmetry.space_group_name_H-M   'P 1'
#
loop_
_entity.id
_entity.type
_entity.pdbx_description
1 polymer ?
#
loop_
_entity_poly.entity_id
_entity_poly.type
_entity_poly.pdbx_seq_one_letter_code
_entity_poly.pdbx_strand_id
1 'polypeptide(L)'
;MCWGQAVQGDDPDAAGPKSGPSLDAPQAAFDASGSRVLAVDLAAGQIDPLMRPPPVACVFARFQQVTAAFLAKVAPDIVVAPLFGPDFDVLDLADRLTATGFGGRLLALTAPLPRPEAVRAEVRTHAAGIVFDLVLLPGRPDG
;
A
#
# COMPACT_ATOMS: atom_id res chain seq x y z
N MET A 1 -60.57 8.53 29.31
CA MET A 1 -59.40 7.75 28.86
C MET A 1 -58.24 8.71 28.68
N CYS A 2 -57.14 8.41 29.36
CA CYS A 2 -55.77 8.95 29.35
C CYS A 2 -55.50 10.41 28.99
N TRP A 3 -55.09 11.19 30.00
CA TRP A 3 -54.11 12.28 29.88
C TRP A 3 -52.70 11.69 29.79
N GLY A 4 -51.79 12.38 29.10
CA GLY A 4 -50.36 12.04 29.10
C GLY A 4 -49.56 12.91 28.15
N GLN A 5 -49.14 14.07 28.63
CA GLN A 5 -48.15 14.94 27.99
C GLN A 5 -46.74 14.56 28.46
N ALA A 6 -45.78 14.47 27.55
CA ALA A 6 -44.36 14.65 27.86
C ALA A 6 -43.63 15.15 26.61
N VAL A 7 -43.02 16.32 26.76
CA VAL A 7 -42.04 16.93 25.86
C VAL A 7 -40.66 16.38 26.21
N GLN A 8 -39.86 16.02 25.22
CA GLN A 8 -38.40 15.84 25.29
C GLN A 8 -37.96 15.74 23.83
N GLY A 9 -37.03 16.50 23.26
CA GLY A 9 -35.79 17.09 23.74
C GLY A 9 -34.84 16.97 22.54
N ASP A 10 -34.21 18.07 22.18
CA ASP A 10 -33.24 18.21 21.07
C ASP A 10 -32.08 17.21 21.21
N ASP A 11 -31.70 16.54 20.11
CA ASP A 11 -30.36 15.94 19.99
C ASP A 11 -29.87 16.04 18.53
N PRO A 12 -28.96 16.98 18.24
CA PRO A 12 -28.34 17.16 16.95
C PRO A 12 -26.96 16.48 16.93
N ASP A 13 -26.90 15.16 17.04
CA ASP A 13 -25.63 14.44 16.85
C ASP A 13 -25.85 13.02 16.35
N ALA A 14 -25.81 12.87 15.03
CA ALA A 14 -25.51 11.59 14.39
C ALA A 14 -24.68 11.82 13.14
N ALA A 15 -23.65 12.66 13.26
CA ALA A 15 -22.50 12.57 12.38
C ALA A 15 -21.74 11.30 12.79
N GLY A 16 -22.17 10.16 12.22
CA GLY A 16 -21.44 8.90 12.37
C GLY A 16 -19.96 9.12 12.09
N PRO A 17 -19.04 8.55 12.90
CA PRO A 17 -17.63 8.72 12.66
C PRO A 17 -17.31 8.15 11.27
N LYS A 18 -16.74 8.99 10.40
CA LYS A 18 -16.07 8.55 9.19
C LYS A 18 -14.91 7.65 9.63
N SER A 19 -15.16 6.35 9.71
CA SER A 19 -14.12 5.34 9.79
C SER A 19 -13.36 5.37 8.46
N GLY A 20 -12.43 6.31 8.33
CA GLY A 20 -11.30 6.13 7.43
C GLY A 20 -10.56 4.86 7.83
N PRO A 21 -9.94 4.13 6.88
CA PRO A 21 -9.12 2.99 7.24
C PRO A 21 -8.06 3.44 8.26
N SER A 22 -8.00 2.74 9.39
CA SER A 22 -7.00 2.96 10.42
C SER A 22 -5.61 2.84 9.77
N LEU A 23 -4.89 3.96 9.64
CA LEU A 23 -3.59 4.07 8.96
C LEU A 23 -2.49 3.17 9.58
N ASP A 24 -2.75 2.59 10.76
CA ASP A 24 -1.86 1.71 11.51
C ASP A 24 -2.06 0.21 11.24
N ALA A 25 -3.16 -0.19 10.58
CA ALA A 25 -3.34 -1.60 10.24
C ALA A 25 -2.64 -1.91 8.91
N PRO A 26 -1.86 -2.99 8.81
CA PRO A 26 -1.33 -3.41 7.53
C PRO A 26 -2.50 -3.74 6.57
N GLN A 27 -2.56 -3.07 5.43
CA GLN A 27 -3.70 -3.15 4.55
C GLN A 27 -3.64 -4.47 3.74
N ALA A 28 -4.73 -5.24 3.70
CA ALA A 28 -4.83 -6.50 2.94
C ALA A 28 -5.09 -6.28 1.43
N ALA A 29 -5.12 -5.02 0.98
CA ALA A 29 -5.33 -4.57 -0.40
C ALA A 29 -4.80 -3.14 -0.51
N PHE A 30 -4.62 -2.61 -1.71
CA PHE A 30 -4.30 -1.20 -1.90
C PHE A 30 -5.14 -0.61 -3.02
N ASP A 31 -5.48 0.69 -2.89
CA ASP A 31 -6.23 1.39 -3.92
C ASP A 31 -5.33 1.71 -5.11
N ALA A 32 -5.53 0.93 -6.17
CA ALA A 32 -4.86 1.06 -7.45
C ALA A 32 -5.71 1.82 -8.50
N SER A 33 -6.88 2.35 -8.12
CA SER A 33 -7.79 3.05 -9.04
C SER A 33 -7.06 4.17 -9.79
N GLY A 34 -7.24 4.23 -11.11
CA GLY A 34 -6.63 5.27 -11.93
C GLY A 34 -5.10 5.25 -12.01
N SER A 35 -4.43 4.29 -11.37
CA SER A 35 -2.97 4.26 -11.22
C SER A 35 -2.32 3.24 -12.16
N ARG A 36 -1.07 3.51 -12.56
CA ARG A 36 -0.16 2.55 -13.20
C ARG A 36 0.69 1.87 -12.14
N VAL A 37 0.60 0.55 -12.08
CA VAL A 37 1.31 -0.28 -11.11
C VAL A 37 2.52 -0.94 -11.76
N LEU A 38 3.69 -0.82 -11.12
CA LEU A 38 4.87 -1.62 -11.43
C LEU A 38 5.09 -2.65 -10.31
N ALA A 39 4.94 -3.92 -10.63
CA ALA A 39 5.21 -5.03 -9.74
C ALA A 39 6.65 -5.53 -9.97
N VAL A 40 7.50 -5.43 -8.96
CA VAL A 40 8.91 -5.82 -9.00
C VAL A 40 9.07 -7.15 -8.29
N ASP A 41 9.57 -8.16 -9.00
CA ASP A 41 9.83 -9.51 -8.47
C ASP A 41 8.62 -10.19 -7.81
N LEU A 42 7.44 -9.94 -8.37
CA LEU A 42 6.18 -10.54 -7.95
C LEU A 42 5.51 -11.28 -9.10
N ALA A 43 4.80 -12.36 -8.78
CA ALA A 43 3.90 -13.02 -9.71
C ALA A 43 2.50 -12.37 -9.65
N ALA A 44 1.78 -12.35 -10.78
CA ALA A 44 0.43 -11.78 -10.87
C ALA A 44 -0.51 -12.34 -9.78
N GLY A 45 -0.51 -13.67 -9.57
CA GLY A 45 -1.34 -14.31 -8.56
C GLY A 45 -1.09 -13.85 -7.11
N GLN A 46 0.05 -13.22 -6.81
CA GLN A 46 0.34 -12.66 -5.48
C GLN A 46 -0.33 -11.30 -5.28
N ILE A 47 -0.56 -10.52 -6.34
CA ILE A 47 -1.03 -9.13 -6.24
C ILE A 47 -2.43 -8.89 -6.82
N ASP A 48 -2.89 -9.74 -7.74
CA ASP A 48 -4.23 -9.64 -8.32
C ASP A 48 -5.34 -9.55 -7.26
N PRO A 49 -5.29 -10.29 -6.13
CA PRO A 49 -6.30 -10.15 -5.08
C PRO A 49 -6.25 -8.80 -4.36
N LEU A 50 -5.07 -8.16 -4.33
CA LEU A 50 -4.77 -6.94 -3.56
C LEU A 50 -5.13 -5.67 -4.34
N MET A 51 -5.16 -5.74 -5.67
CA MET A 51 -5.46 -4.61 -6.56
C MET A 51 -6.98 -4.44 -6.77
N ARG A 52 -7.68 -3.85 -5.80
CA ARG A 52 -9.12 -3.61 -5.89
C ARG A 52 -9.45 -2.14 -5.58
N PRO A 53 -9.96 -1.35 -6.54
CA PRO A 53 -10.26 -1.69 -7.95
C PRO A 53 -9.00 -1.94 -8.81
N PRO A 54 -9.12 -2.58 -10.00
CA PRO A 54 -7.97 -2.87 -10.85
C PRO A 54 -7.30 -1.58 -11.35
N PRO A 55 -5.98 -1.60 -11.57
CA PRO A 55 -5.23 -0.46 -12.07
C PRO A 55 -5.51 -0.18 -13.54
N VAL A 56 -5.10 1.00 -14.01
CA VAL A 56 -5.11 1.35 -15.44
C VAL A 56 -4.15 0.45 -16.22
N ALA A 57 -3.02 0.10 -15.61
CA ALA A 57 -2.06 -0.86 -16.15
C ALA A 57 -1.25 -1.50 -15.02
N CYS A 58 -0.86 -2.76 -15.18
CA CYS A 58 0.08 -3.44 -14.31
C CYS A 58 1.24 -4.00 -15.16
N VAL A 59 2.46 -3.60 -14.84
CA VAL A 59 3.68 -4.07 -15.51
C VAL A 59 4.49 -4.88 -14.50
N PHE A 60 4.98 -6.04 -14.92
CA PHE A 60 5.83 -6.89 -14.10
C PHE A 60 7.28 -6.79 -14.58
N ALA A 61 8.21 -6.62 -13.64
CA ALA A 61 9.63 -6.52 -13.92
C ALA A 61 10.47 -7.18 -12.83
N ARG A 62 11.71 -7.52 -13.16
CA ARG A 62 12.75 -7.90 -12.19
C ARG A 62 13.44 -6.65 -11.66
N PHE A 63 13.98 -6.71 -10.44
CA PHE A 63 14.72 -5.59 -9.84
C PHE A 63 15.79 -5.03 -10.79
N GLN A 64 16.55 -5.88 -11.48
CA GLN A 64 17.61 -5.48 -12.41
C GLN A 64 17.10 -4.68 -13.63
N GLN A 65 15.81 -4.78 -13.96
CA GLN A 65 15.19 -4.05 -15.06
C GLN A 65 14.72 -2.64 -14.66
N VAL A 66 14.57 -2.40 -13.35
CA VAL A 66 14.18 -1.09 -12.81
C VAL A 66 15.34 -0.13 -13.04
N THR A 67 15.25 0.69 -14.08
CA THR A 67 16.24 1.71 -14.46
C THR A 67 15.52 3.03 -14.73
N ALA A 68 16.24 4.16 -14.74
CA ALA A 68 15.65 5.46 -15.05
C ALA A 68 14.88 5.45 -16.40
N ALA A 69 15.47 4.85 -17.44
CA ALA A 69 14.85 4.75 -18.76
C ALA A 69 13.60 3.85 -18.73
N PHE A 70 13.63 2.75 -17.98
CA PHE A 70 12.48 1.86 -17.83
C PHE A 70 11.34 2.55 -17.07
N LEU A 71 11.65 3.24 -15.97
CA LEU A 71 10.67 3.99 -15.17
C LEU A 71 10.06 5.14 -15.98
N ALA A 72 10.85 5.87 -16.78
CA ALA A 72 10.33 6.91 -17.66
C ALA A 72 9.36 6.35 -18.72
N LYS A 73 9.61 5.13 -19.22
CA LYS A 73 8.74 4.46 -20.20
C LYS A 73 7.46 3.92 -19.56
N VAL A 74 7.57 3.29 -18.39
CA VAL A 74 6.43 2.70 -17.69
C VAL A 74 5.58 3.76 -16.99
N ALA A 75 6.20 4.85 -16.53
CA ALA A 75 5.61 5.93 -15.76
C ALA A 75 4.65 5.40 -14.65
N PRO A 76 5.16 4.59 -13.70
CA PRO A 76 4.31 4.05 -12.64
C PRO A 76 3.94 5.12 -11.62
N ASP A 77 2.73 5.04 -11.09
CA ASP A 77 2.27 5.82 -9.93
C ASP A 77 2.51 5.05 -8.63
N ILE A 78 2.49 3.71 -8.72
CA ILE A 78 2.68 2.78 -7.61
C ILE A 78 3.73 1.74 -8.02
N VAL A 79 4.71 1.53 -7.16
CA VAL A 79 5.65 0.42 -7.24
C VAL A 79 5.34 -0.54 -6.10
N VAL A 80 5.22 -1.83 -6.40
CA VAL A 80 4.95 -2.89 -5.44
C VAL A 80 6.06 -3.92 -5.52
N ALA A 81 6.62 -4.32 -4.38
CA ALA A 81 7.71 -5.29 -4.32
C ALA A 81 7.64 -6.12 -3.03
N PRO A 82 8.29 -7.29 -2.93
CA PRO A 82 8.51 -7.96 -1.65
C PRO A 82 9.26 -7.04 -0.70
N LEU A 83 8.95 -7.10 0.59
CA LEU A 83 9.72 -6.41 1.62
C LEU A 83 11.17 -6.92 1.67
N PHE A 84 11.32 -8.23 1.51
CA PHE A 84 12.60 -8.92 1.42
C PHE A 84 12.56 -9.90 0.24
N GLY A 85 13.61 -9.87 -0.58
CA GLY A 85 13.84 -10.83 -1.65
C GLY A 85 15.23 -11.48 -1.55
N PRO A 86 15.52 -12.50 -2.37
CA PRO A 86 16.83 -13.13 -2.40
C PRO A 86 17.92 -12.23 -2.99
N ASP A 87 17.54 -11.31 -3.90
CA ASP A 87 18.48 -10.50 -4.67
C ASP A 87 18.52 -9.02 -4.25
N PHE A 88 17.45 -8.54 -3.59
CA PHE A 88 17.32 -7.16 -3.12
C PHE A 88 16.32 -7.11 -1.96
N ASP A 89 16.41 -6.06 -1.14
CA ASP A 89 15.36 -5.71 -0.18
C ASP A 89 14.65 -4.40 -0.57
N VAL A 90 13.61 -4.03 0.17
CA VAL A 90 12.85 -2.82 -0.15
C VAL A 90 13.67 -1.54 -0.08
N LEU A 91 14.75 -1.50 0.71
CA LEU A 91 15.63 -0.33 0.83
C LEU A 91 16.47 -0.16 -0.43
N ASP A 92 17.03 -1.26 -0.96
CA ASP A 92 17.73 -1.26 -2.25
C ASP A 92 16.84 -0.71 -3.38
N LEU A 93 15.56 -1.11 -3.38
CA LEU A 93 14.58 -0.60 -4.33
C LEU A 93 14.24 0.87 -4.07
N ALA A 94 14.05 1.27 -2.82
CA ALA A 94 13.75 2.65 -2.45
C ALA A 94 14.89 3.60 -2.85
N ASP A 95 16.14 3.20 -2.65
CA ASP A 95 17.32 3.94 -3.10
C ASP A 95 17.34 4.10 -4.61
N ARG A 96 17.05 3.02 -5.33
CA ARG A 96 17.01 3.05 -6.78
C ARG A 96 15.90 3.98 -7.29
N LEU A 97 14.71 3.90 -6.73
CA LEU A 97 13.59 4.77 -7.08
C LEU A 97 13.92 6.25 -6.79
N THR A 98 14.51 6.52 -5.63
CA THR A 98 14.92 7.87 -5.22
C THR A 98 15.96 8.45 -6.17
N ALA A 99 16.99 7.67 -6.52
CA ALA A 99 18.03 8.07 -7.45
C ALA A 99 17.50 8.39 -8.86
N THR A 100 16.36 7.81 -9.24
CA THR A 100 15.69 8.09 -10.53
C THR A 100 14.68 9.24 -10.47
N GLY A 101 14.43 9.83 -9.29
CA GLY A 101 13.43 10.88 -9.10
C GLY A 101 11.99 10.38 -9.09
N PHE A 102 11.76 9.10 -8.78
CA PHE A 102 10.41 8.56 -8.63
C PHE A 102 9.70 9.22 -7.44
N GLY A 103 8.54 9.83 -7.70
CA GLY A 103 7.72 10.52 -6.69
C GLY A 103 6.39 9.84 -6.37
N GLY A 104 6.23 8.58 -6.78
CA GLY A 104 5.01 7.80 -6.52
C GLY A 104 5.01 7.10 -5.17
N ARG A 105 4.13 6.09 -5.05
CA ARG A 105 4.02 5.26 -3.85
C ARG A 105 4.85 3.98 -3.98
N LEU A 106 5.57 3.59 -2.94
CA LEU A 106 6.23 2.29 -2.81
C LEU A 106 5.50 1.46 -1.76
N LEU A 107 4.98 0.31 -2.17
CA LEU A 107 4.27 -0.63 -1.31
C LEU A 107 5.09 -1.92 -1.17
N ALA A 108 5.43 -2.29 0.05
CA ALA A 108 6.12 -3.56 0.32
C ALA A 108 5.13 -4.65 0.70
N LEU A 109 5.17 -5.77 -0.01
CA LEU A 109 4.43 -6.98 0.35
C LEU A 109 5.20 -7.74 1.41
N THR A 110 4.53 -8.08 2.51
CA THR A 110 5.15 -8.82 3.60
C THR A 110 4.17 -9.76 4.29
N ALA A 111 4.69 -10.80 4.92
CA ALA A 111 3.94 -11.57 5.91
C ALA A 111 3.76 -10.73 7.19
N PRO A 112 2.85 -11.12 8.11
CA PRO A 112 2.70 -10.43 9.39
C PRO A 112 4.04 -10.28 10.12
N LEU A 113 4.38 -9.03 10.47
CA LEU A 113 5.60 -8.69 11.19
C LEU A 113 5.30 -8.42 12.67
N PRO A 114 6.24 -8.72 13.58
CA PRO A 114 6.05 -8.43 15.01
C PRO A 114 6.02 -6.93 15.31
N ARG A 115 6.68 -6.09 14.50
CA ARG A 115 6.74 -4.62 14.66
C ARG A 115 6.72 -3.90 13.30
N PRO A 116 5.57 -3.87 12.59
CA PRO A 116 5.47 -3.27 11.25
C PRO A 116 5.81 -1.76 11.25
N GLU A 117 5.45 -1.04 12.31
CA GLU A 117 5.74 0.40 12.44
C GLU A 117 7.24 0.72 12.49
N ALA A 118 8.06 -0.15 13.08
CA ALA A 118 9.50 0.03 13.09
C ALA A 118 10.09 -0.03 11.67
N VAL A 119 9.62 -0.99 10.86
CA VAL A 119 10.01 -1.12 9.45
C VAL A 119 9.53 0.08 8.63
N ARG A 120 8.28 0.52 8.82
CA ARG A 120 7.76 1.74 8.17
C ARG A 120 8.62 2.96 8.49
N ALA A 121 8.99 3.15 9.75
CA ALA A 121 9.81 4.28 10.18
C ALA A 121 11.22 4.23 9.58
N GLU A 122 11.84 3.04 9.53
CA GLU A 122 13.17 2.85 8.95
C GLU A 122 13.17 3.19 7.45
N VAL A 123 12.26 2.62 6.67
CA VAL A 123 12.19 2.87 5.22
C VAL A 123 11.85 4.32 4.92
N ARG A 124 10.92 4.95 5.65
CA ARG A 124 10.57 6.37 5.46
C ARG A 124 11.72 7.32 5.82
N THR A 125 12.53 6.95 6.81
CA THR A 125 13.73 7.72 7.17
C THR A 125 14.79 7.61 6.06
N HIS A 126 14.94 6.41 5.49
CA HIS A 126 15.89 6.13 4.41
C HIS A 126 15.51 6.81 3.09
N ALA A 127 14.24 6.72 2.70
CA ALA A 127 13.73 7.22 1.42
C ALA A 127 12.68 8.33 1.62
N ALA A 128 13.12 9.46 2.20
CA ALA A 128 12.23 10.58 2.57
C ALA A 128 11.42 11.20 1.41
N GLY A 129 11.78 10.95 0.16
CA GLY A 129 11.08 11.43 -1.04
C GLY A 129 9.96 10.52 -1.55
N ILE A 130 9.80 9.32 -0.97
CA ILE A 130 8.87 8.31 -1.46
C ILE A 130 7.80 8.04 -0.40
N VAL A 131 6.54 7.99 -0.84
CA VAL A 131 5.44 7.57 0.04
C VAL A 131 5.51 6.06 0.21
N PHE A 132 5.87 5.61 1.41
CA PHE A 132 6.05 4.19 1.72
C PHE A 132 4.95 3.60 2.62
N ASP A 133 4.49 2.40 2.29
CA ASP A 133 3.60 1.60 3.13
C ASP A 133 3.81 0.07 3.01
N LEU A 134 3.27 -0.69 3.95
CA LEU A 134 3.27 -2.15 4.00
C LEU A 134 1.88 -2.71 3.65
N VAL A 135 1.88 -3.74 2.81
CA VAL A 135 0.68 -4.50 2.43
C VAL A 135 0.90 -5.94 2.89
N LEU A 136 -0.05 -6.49 3.65
CA LEU A 136 0.06 -7.88 4.07
C LEU A 136 -0.35 -8.80 2.95
N LEU A 137 0.50 -9.78 2.69
CA LEU A 137 0.07 -10.97 2.00
C LEU A 137 -0.87 -11.73 2.94
N PRO A 138 -2.07 -12.14 2.47
CA PRO A 138 -2.86 -13.11 3.22
C PRO A 138 -1.95 -14.33 3.39
N GLY A 139 -1.66 -14.68 4.65
CA GLY A 139 -0.77 -15.79 4.96
C GLY A 139 -1.21 -17.01 4.17
N ARG A 140 -0.26 -17.72 3.56
CA ARG A 140 -0.56 -19.07 3.09
C ARG A 140 -1.12 -19.82 4.30
N PRO A 141 -2.36 -20.34 4.27
CA PRO A 141 -2.81 -21.20 5.35
C PRO A 141 -1.80 -22.33 5.42
N ASP A 142 -1.19 -22.50 6.58
CA ASP A 142 -0.14 -23.47 6.82
C ASP A 142 -0.58 -24.82 6.24
N GLY A 143 0.21 -25.33 5.31
CA GLY A 143 -0.05 -26.57 4.57
C GLY A 143 1.27 -27.21 4.21
#